data_AF-A0A940PJK2-F1
#
_entry.id   AF-A0A940PJK2-F1
#
_cell.length_a   1.000
_cell.length_b   1.000
_cell.length_c   1.000
_cell.angle_alpha   90.00
_cell.angle_beta   90.00
_cell.angle_gamma   90.00
#
_symmetry.space_group_name_H-M   'P 1'
#
loop_
_entity.id
_entity.type
_entity.pdbx_description
1 polymer ?
#
loop_
_entity_poly.entity_id
_entity_poly.type
_entity_poly.pdbx_seq_one_letter_code
_entity_poly.pdbx_strand_id
1 'polypeptide(L)'
;MSALYQDIPWYRSPRYSEELEQQLCKQPREKIKEIQSMRFKQVIQYAWDHIPFYRWLWDEAGVSPEQIQTIDDIQKLPTWNKNTQRIMIEKNPPFGNYYTFSNLSDASFIVSTSGTTGLPVMMPIKEDDFPGLQDTWARTMGFIGVNSTDIVQNVFTFNTMGGSWCGAGGALGVGATLLPTSSGKTTPSVKQVQWINQAGVTVMYGTASYLNHLAKVAEAEGVDLASSTVRILVTAGEMVSEGIRKENEKLWGAKLFDLYGTVDTMTWSSINCDHSRSEYGKPGMHVWEDFGLIEVLGEDGKRVPNKEYGNMTVTSWAWKNSPRIRFSTGDRVAVDDTPCSCGRTLTRMLPIEGRVDDMIRIKGQNIFPMGIENLLKSLESGISEYVVEIDTQGGMDEIILSIEHHGDQAELSTEIRNRFSYTFNVTPIVNVVPIGSTADLTGAGKETKVKRIFDRRGKSKVVQ
;
A
#
# COMPACT_ATOMS: atom_id res chain seq x y z
N MET A 1 -5.42 2.09 -33.44
CA MET A 1 -5.06 1.18 -32.33
C MET A 1 -5.03 -0.21 -32.91
N SER A 2 -3.84 -0.82 -32.98
CA SER A 2 -3.56 -2.02 -33.76
C SER A 2 -4.32 -3.24 -33.23
N ALA A 3 -4.51 -4.23 -34.11
CA ALA A 3 -5.14 -5.53 -33.85
C ALA A 3 -4.45 -6.40 -32.77
N LEU A 4 -3.46 -5.86 -32.03
CA LEU A 4 -2.68 -6.55 -31.00
C LEU A 4 -3.41 -6.73 -29.65
N TYR A 5 -4.60 -6.18 -29.49
CA TYR A 5 -5.31 -6.15 -28.21
C TYR A 5 -6.59 -7.01 -28.14
N GLN A 6 -6.85 -7.88 -29.12
CA GLN A 6 -8.12 -8.63 -29.23
C GLN A 6 -8.12 -10.04 -28.61
N ASP A 7 -6.97 -10.62 -28.27
CA ASP A 7 -6.86 -12.08 -28.07
C ASP A 7 -6.71 -12.58 -26.61
N ILE A 8 -7.02 -11.78 -25.58
CA ILE A 8 -6.95 -12.24 -24.16
C ILE A 8 -8.32 -12.12 -23.47
N PRO A 9 -9.10 -13.22 -23.37
CA PRO A 9 -10.49 -13.19 -22.92
C PRO A 9 -10.74 -12.71 -21.48
N TRP A 10 -9.77 -12.83 -20.59
CA TRP A 10 -9.94 -12.48 -19.16
C TRP A 10 -9.47 -11.07 -18.78
N TYR A 11 -8.82 -10.37 -19.71
CA TYR A 11 -7.90 -9.28 -19.37
C TYR A 11 -8.47 -7.87 -19.60
N ARG A 12 -9.53 -7.72 -20.39
CA ARG A 12 -10.14 -6.38 -20.60
C ARG A 12 -11.30 -6.16 -19.66
N SER A 13 -11.16 -5.16 -18.79
CA SER A 13 -12.31 -4.45 -18.23
C SER A 13 -12.66 -3.29 -19.17
N PRO A 14 -13.95 -3.03 -19.48
CA PRO A 14 -14.32 -1.73 -20.02
C PRO A 14 -13.86 -0.62 -19.05
N ARG A 15 -13.65 0.60 -19.59
CA ARG A 15 -13.50 1.82 -18.77
C ARG A 15 -14.57 1.80 -17.68
N TYR A 16 -14.22 2.27 -16.47
CA TYR A 16 -15.14 2.32 -15.33
C TYR A 16 -16.54 2.76 -15.78
N SER A 17 -17.52 1.89 -15.54
CA SER A 17 -18.90 2.11 -15.95
C SER A 17 -19.84 1.56 -14.88
N GLU A 18 -21.05 2.11 -14.84
CA GLU A 18 -22.08 1.59 -13.95
C GLU A 18 -22.42 0.13 -14.28
N GLU A 19 -22.40 -0.25 -15.55
CA GLU A 19 -22.60 -1.63 -16.00
C GLU A 19 -21.54 -2.58 -15.43
N LEU A 20 -20.26 -2.18 -15.48
CA LEU A 20 -19.16 -2.95 -14.90
C LEU A 20 -19.35 -3.16 -13.40
N GLU A 21 -19.75 -2.11 -12.70
CA GLU A 21 -20.03 -2.14 -11.26
C GLU A 21 -21.17 -3.09 -10.92
N GLN A 22 -22.24 -3.09 -11.71
CA GLN A 22 -23.34 -4.05 -11.54
C GLN A 22 -22.86 -5.48 -11.79
N GLN A 23 -22.09 -5.72 -12.84
CA GLN A 23 -21.66 -7.07 -13.25
C GLN A 23 -20.57 -7.67 -12.35
N LEU A 24 -19.70 -6.86 -11.74
CA LEU A 24 -18.52 -7.35 -11.02
C LEU A 24 -18.48 -6.99 -9.53
N CYS A 25 -19.17 -5.92 -9.08
CA CYS A 25 -19.06 -5.44 -7.69
C CYS A 25 -20.33 -5.65 -6.85
N LYS A 26 -21.50 -5.68 -7.49
CA LYS A 26 -22.82 -5.74 -6.83
C LYS A 26 -23.54 -7.08 -7.02
N GLN A 27 -22.81 -8.08 -7.50
CA GLN A 27 -23.33 -9.44 -7.67
C GLN A 27 -23.34 -10.22 -6.34
N PRO A 28 -24.14 -11.29 -6.22
CA PRO A 28 -24.01 -12.23 -5.11
C PRO A 28 -22.59 -12.80 -4.99
N ARG A 29 -22.13 -13.10 -3.77
CA ARG A 29 -20.78 -13.63 -3.49
C ARG A 29 -20.43 -14.86 -4.32
N GLU A 30 -21.38 -15.77 -4.50
CA GLU A 30 -21.19 -16.96 -5.34
C GLU A 30 -20.81 -16.62 -6.77
N LYS A 31 -21.41 -15.57 -7.35
CA LYS A 31 -21.11 -15.15 -8.72
C LYS A 31 -19.72 -14.51 -8.83
N ILE A 32 -19.30 -13.75 -7.82
CA ILE A 32 -17.94 -13.23 -7.73
C ILE A 32 -16.93 -14.38 -7.64
N LYS A 33 -17.24 -15.40 -6.82
CA LYS A 33 -16.41 -16.58 -6.62
C LYS A 33 -16.29 -17.45 -7.89
N GLU A 34 -17.34 -17.55 -8.69
CA GLU A 34 -17.29 -18.18 -10.01
C GLU A 34 -16.31 -17.47 -10.95
N ILE A 35 -16.38 -16.13 -11.02
CA ILE A 35 -15.48 -15.31 -11.84
C ILE A 35 -14.04 -15.46 -11.37
N GLN A 36 -13.81 -15.40 -10.05
CA GLN A 36 -12.51 -15.64 -9.43
C GLN A 36 -11.97 -17.01 -9.79
N SER A 37 -12.77 -18.07 -9.64
CA SER A 37 -12.35 -19.45 -9.92
C SER A 37 -11.97 -19.64 -11.39
N MET A 38 -12.74 -19.07 -12.31
CA MET A 38 -12.43 -19.09 -13.74
C MET A 38 -11.09 -18.41 -14.05
N ARG A 39 -10.90 -17.17 -13.59
CA ARG A 39 -9.67 -16.38 -13.84
C ARG A 39 -8.45 -16.99 -13.14
N PHE A 40 -8.64 -17.48 -11.92
CA PHE A 40 -7.59 -18.12 -11.14
C PHE A 40 -7.07 -19.38 -11.82
N LYS A 41 -7.96 -20.28 -12.27
CA LYS A 41 -7.55 -21.48 -13.01
C LYS A 41 -6.71 -21.15 -14.26
N GLN A 42 -7.12 -20.12 -15.00
CA GLN A 42 -6.37 -19.65 -16.17
C GLN A 42 -4.99 -19.12 -15.79
N VAL A 43 -4.88 -18.31 -14.74
CA VAL A 43 -3.58 -17.76 -14.32
C VAL A 43 -2.66 -18.84 -13.77
N ILE A 44 -3.19 -19.86 -13.09
CA ILE A 44 -2.41 -20.98 -12.58
C ILE A 44 -1.79 -21.77 -13.73
N GLN A 45 -2.60 -22.14 -14.72
CA GLN A 45 -2.10 -22.83 -15.91
C GLN A 45 -1.05 -21.97 -16.65
N TYR A 46 -1.36 -20.71 -16.89
CA TYR A 46 -0.46 -19.79 -17.57
C TYR A 46 0.89 -19.61 -16.84
N ALA A 47 0.85 -19.44 -15.51
CA ALA A 47 2.05 -19.30 -14.70
C ALA A 47 2.91 -20.56 -14.73
N TRP A 48 2.30 -21.75 -14.66
CA TRP A 48 3.02 -23.01 -14.79
C TRP A 48 3.68 -23.19 -16.16
N ASP A 49 2.97 -22.83 -17.23
CA ASP A 49 3.44 -23.02 -18.60
C ASP A 49 4.54 -22.03 -18.98
N HIS A 50 4.48 -20.80 -18.49
CA HIS A 50 5.30 -19.69 -18.97
C HIS A 50 6.30 -19.11 -17.97
N ILE A 51 6.19 -19.41 -16.67
CA ILE A 51 7.01 -18.78 -15.63
C ILE A 51 7.80 -19.85 -14.87
N PRO A 52 9.12 -19.99 -15.13
CA PRO A 52 9.94 -21.06 -14.54
C PRO A 52 9.91 -21.10 -13.01
N PHE A 53 9.81 -19.95 -12.34
CA PHE A 53 9.69 -19.86 -10.89
C PHE A 53 8.47 -20.63 -10.35
N TYR A 54 7.29 -20.48 -10.97
CA TYR A 54 6.07 -21.14 -10.47
C TYR A 54 6.07 -22.64 -10.73
N ARG A 55 6.62 -23.07 -11.87
CA ARG A 55 6.84 -24.49 -12.14
C ARG A 55 7.70 -25.14 -11.06
N TRP A 56 8.89 -24.56 -10.82
CA TRP A 56 9.79 -25.03 -9.77
C TRP A 56 9.12 -25.02 -8.38
N LEU A 57 8.47 -23.91 -8.00
CA LEU A 57 7.88 -23.75 -6.68
C LEU A 57 6.78 -24.78 -6.41
N TRP A 58 5.96 -25.09 -7.42
CA TRP A 58 4.85 -26.03 -7.26
C TRP A 58 5.30 -27.48 -7.45
N ASP A 59 6.28 -27.77 -8.31
CA ASP A 59 6.94 -29.09 -8.39
C ASP A 59 7.54 -29.50 -7.03
N GLU A 60 8.29 -28.60 -6.38
CA GLU A 60 8.87 -28.85 -5.05
C GLU A 60 7.80 -29.08 -3.97
N ALA A 61 6.63 -28.45 -4.13
CA ALA A 61 5.48 -28.64 -3.24
C ALA A 61 4.64 -29.88 -3.59
N GLY A 62 4.93 -30.57 -4.69
CA GLY A 62 4.15 -31.71 -5.19
C GLY A 62 2.76 -31.31 -5.69
N VAL A 63 2.60 -30.08 -6.17
CA VAL A 63 1.32 -29.51 -6.64
C VAL A 63 1.34 -29.32 -8.15
N SER A 64 0.29 -29.80 -8.83
CA SER A 64 0.12 -29.59 -10.27
C SER A 64 -1.10 -28.70 -10.59
N PRO A 65 -1.12 -28.00 -11.74
CA PRO A 65 -2.25 -27.15 -12.13
C PRO A 65 -3.60 -27.90 -12.17
N GLU A 66 -3.60 -29.18 -12.52
CA GLU A 66 -4.82 -30.01 -12.59
C GLU A 66 -5.47 -30.21 -11.21
N GLN A 67 -4.73 -30.01 -10.11
CA GLN A 67 -5.28 -30.08 -8.76
C GLN A 67 -5.98 -28.78 -8.33
N ILE A 68 -5.93 -27.73 -9.16
CA ILE A 68 -6.50 -26.41 -8.89
C ILE A 68 -7.70 -26.19 -9.80
N GLN A 69 -8.91 -26.35 -9.25
CA GLN A 69 -10.15 -26.24 -10.02
C GLN A 69 -10.96 -24.99 -9.65
N THR A 70 -10.82 -24.53 -8.40
CA THR A 70 -11.55 -23.38 -7.87
C THR A 70 -10.62 -22.47 -7.09
N ILE A 71 -11.09 -21.27 -6.75
CA ILE A 71 -10.32 -20.34 -5.91
C ILE A 71 -10.05 -20.89 -4.49
N ASP A 72 -10.83 -21.85 -4.00
CA ASP A 72 -10.61 -22.45 -2.68
C ASP A 72 -9.38 -23.37 -2.66
N ASP A 73 -9.00 -23.94 -3.81
CA ASP A 73 -7.83 -24.81 -3.96
C ASP A 73 -6.51 -24.05 -3.78
N ILE A 74 -6.55 -22.72 -3.71
CA ILE A 74 -5.38 -21.88 -3.47
C ILE A 74 -4.60 -22.29 -2.22
N GLN A 75 -5.25 -22.85 -1.20
CA GLN A 75 -4.58 -23.32 0.02
C GLN A 75 -3.57 -24.46 -0.22
N LYS A 76 -3.66 -25.16 -1.36
CA LYS A 76 -2.69 -26.18 -1.78
C LYS A 76 -1.35 -25.55 -2.21
N LEU A 77 -1.39 -24.31 -2.69
CA LEU A 77 -0.20 -23.63 -3.22
C LEU A 77 0.66 -23.08 -2.09
N PRO A 78 1.99 -23.20 -2.16
CA PRO A 78 2.89 -22.58 -1.20
C PRO A 78 2.83 -21.06 -1.30
N THR A 79 3.06 -20.38 -0.18
CA THR A 79 3.30 -18.94 -0.16
C THR A 79 4.75 -18.64 -0.48
N TRP A 80 5.02 -17.44 -0.99
CA TRP A 80 6.38 -16.92 -1.14
C TRP A 80 6.38 -15.42 -0.82
N ASN A 81 7.57 -14.86 -0.58
CA ASN A 81 7.67 -13.49 -0.07
C ASN A 81 8.85 -12.74 -0.69
N LYS A 82 9.07 -11.52 -0.20
CA LYS A 82 10.16 -10.65 -0.65
C LYS A 82 11.55 -11.22 -0.42
N ASN A 83 11.74 -12.07 0.59
CA ASN A 83 13.02 -12.76 0.79
C ASN A 83 13.26 -13.81 -0.30
N THR A 84 12.24 -14.63 -0.61
CA THR A 84 12.29 -15.54 -1.76
C THR A 84 12.59 -14.78 -3.05
N GLN A 85 11.94 -13.64 -3.27
CA GLN A 85 12.18 -12.78 -4.43
C GLN A 85 13.67 -12.39 -4.57
N ARG A 86 14.31 -11.94 -3.48
CA ARG A 86 15.73 -11.57 -3.47
C ARG A 86 16.63 -12.74 -3.80
N ILE A 87 16.43 -13.89 -3.13
CA ILE A 87 17.18 -15.12 -3.39
C ILE A 87 17.07 -15.52 -4.87
N MET A 88 15.87 -15.41 -5.44
CA MET A 88 15.64 -15.75 -6.84
C MET A 88 16.35 -14.79 -7.80
N ILE A 89 16.38 -13.49 -7.51
CA ILE A 89 17.13 -12.49 -8.30
C ILE A 89 18.63 -12.79 -8.27
N GLU A 90 19.19 -13.12 -7.11
CA GLU A 90 20.61 -13.47 -6.97
C GLU A 90 20.96 -14.73 -7.76
N LYS A 91 20.09 -15.76 -7.71
CA LYS A 91 20.28 -17.00 -8.45
C LYS A 91 20.05 -16.84 -9.97
N ASN A 92 19.16 -15.93 -10.37
CA ASN A 92 18.70 -15.76 -11.74
C ASN A 92 18.65 -14.26 -12.11
N PRO A 93 19.80 -13.61 -12.30
CA PRO A 93 19.84 -12.20 -12.67
C PRO A 93 19.21 -11.97 -14.06
N PRO A 94 18.64 -10.78 -14.33
CA PRO A 94 18.63 -9.61 -13.44
C PRO A 94 17.40 -9.51 -12.52
N PHE A 95 16.39 -10.37 -12.69
CA PHE A 95 15.07 -10.19 -12.04
C PHE A 95 14.35 -11.50 -11.65
N GLY A 96 15.07 -12.61 -11.49
CA GLY A 96 14.64 -13.73 -10.65
C GLY A 96 13.73 -14.80 -11.26
N ASN A 97 13.61 -14.89 -12.59
CA ASN A 97 12.83 -15.92 -13.31
C ASN A 97 11.35 -16.09 -12.89
N TYR A 98 10.77 -15.10 -12.22
CA TYR A 98 9.34 -15.00 -11.92
C TYR A 98 8.58 -14.13 -12.94
N TYR A 99 9.14 -14.00 -14.14
CA TYR A 99 8.52 -13.35 -15.30
C TYR A 99 8.35 -14.36 -16.44
N THR A 100 7.49 -14.02 -17.39
CA THR A 100 7.28 -14.76 -18.65
C THR A 100 8.42 -14.57 -19.67
N PHE A 101 9.38 -13.69 -19.37
CA PHE A 101 10.53 -13.36 -20.21
C PHE A 101 11.80 -13.29 -19.36
N SER A 102 12.97 -13.34 -20.01
CA SER A 102 14.27 -13.41 -19.31
C SER A 102 15.22 -12.26 -19.67
N ASN A 103 14.99 -11.54 -20.76
CA ASN A 103 15.84 -10.42 -21.16
C ASN A 103 15.22 -9.09 -20.73
N LEU A 104 16.04 -8.22 -20.14
CA LEU A 104 15.57 -6.89 -19.72
C LEU A 104 15.13 -6.01 -20.89
N SER A 105 15.69 -6.25 -22.10
CA SER A 105 15.31 -5.57 -23.34
C SER A 105 13.90 -5.86 -23.82
N ASP A 106 13.25 -6.91 -23.28
CA ASP A 106 11.86 -7.25 -23.62
C ASP A 106 10.86 -6.38 -22.85
N ALA A 107 11.32 -5.64 -21.84
CA ALA A 107 10.50 -4.73 -21.04
C ALA A 107 10.37 -3.34 -21.70
N SER A 108 9.23 -2.70 -21.48
CA SER A 108 8.97 -1.33 -21.93
C SER A 108 9.54 -0.29 -20.97
N PHE A 109 9.50 -0.55 -19.66
CA PHE A 109 10.15 0.28 -18.65
C PHE A 109 10.44 -0.53 -17.38
N ILE A 110 11.25 0.04 -16.48
CA ILE A 110 11.65 -0.60 -15.23
C ILE A 110 11.21 0.28 -14.07
N VAL A 111 10.56 -0.35 -13.10
CA VAL A 111 10.36 0.25 -11.78
C VAL A 111 11.28 -0.44 -10.77
N SER A 112 11.52 0.21 -9.64
CA SER A 112 12.29 -0.33 -8.53
C SER A 112 11.64 -0.01 -7.21
N THR A 113 11.75 -0.93 -6.26
CA THR A 113 11.46 -0.58 -4.86
C THR A 113 12.61 0.21 -4.25
N SER A 114 12.30 1.10 -3.31
CA SER A 114 13.31 1.85 -2.54
C SER A 114 14.13 0.98 -1.59
N GLY A 115 13.79 -0.31 -1.44
CA GLY A 115 14.53 -1.33 -0.68
C GLY A 115 14.83 -0.96 0.76
N THR A 116 14.02 -1.43 1.73
CA THR A 116 14.32 -1.27 3.17
C THR A 116 15.64 -1.92 3.62
N THR A 117 16.21 -2.80 2.78
CA THR A 117 17.47 -3.54 3.02
C THR A 117 18.65 -3.07 2.17
N GLY A 118 18.52 -1.97 1.42
CA GLY A 118 19.61 -1.34 0.67
C GLY A 118 19.85 -1.80 -0.77
N LEU A 119 19.29 -2.94 -1.20
CA LEU A 119 19.33 -3.38 -2.61
C LEU A 119 17.96 -3.17 -3.28
N PRO A 120 17.84 -2.24 -4.24
CA PRO A 120 16.62 -2.04 -5.01
C PRO A 120 16.28 -3.29 -5.84
N VAL A 121 15.03 -3.76 -5.72
CA VAL A 121 14.52 -4.82 -6.60
C VAL A 121 14.01 -4.18 -7.88
N MET A 122 14.62 -4.51 -9.02
CA MET A 122 14.12 -4.13 -10.34
C MET A 122 12.92 -4.98 -10.72
N MET A 123 11.90 -4.32 -11.24
CA MET A 123 10.67 -4.95 -11.72
C MET A 123 10.39 -4.42 -13.12
N PRO A 124 10.76 -5.17 -14.17
CA PRO A 124 10.49 -4.78 -15.53
C PRO A 124 8.99 -4.91 -15.85
N ILE A 125 8.45 -3.95 -16.60
CA ILE A 125 7.05 -3.90 -17.03
C ILE A 125 7.03 -3.93 -18.55
N LYS A 126 6.21 -4.81 -19.14
CA LYS A 126 6.05 -4.95 -20.58
C LYS A 126 4.81 -4.20 -21.08
N GLU A 127 4.77 -3.87 -22.37
CA GLU A 127 3.65 -3.14 -22.99
C GLU A 127 2.29 -3.82 -22.72
N ASP A 128 2.26 -5.15 -22.78
CA ASP A 128 1.06 -5.95 -22.53
C ASP A 128 0.74 -6.18 -21.05
N ASP A 129 1.45 -5.52 -20.12
CA ASP A 129 1.04 -5.37 -18.71
C ASP A 129 0.19 -4.11 -18.49
N PHE A 130 0.30 -3.10 -19.37
CA PHE A 130 -0.33 -1.80 -19.16
C PHE A 130 -1.86 -1.85 -19.06
N PRO A 131 -2.60 -2.64 -19.85
CA PRO A 131 -4.04 -2.64 -19.70
C PRO A 131 -4.50 -3.08 -18.30
N GLY A 132 -3.85 -4.05 -17.68
CA GLY A 132 -4.13 -4.48 -16.30
C GLY A 132 -3.80 -3.40 -15.27
N LEU A 133 -2.70 -2.66 -15.48
CA LEU A 133 -2.39 -1.46 -14.68
C LEU A 133 -3.45 -0.37 -14.87
N GLN A 134 -3.84 -0.07 -16.10
CA GLN A 134 -4.81 0.99 -16.39
C GLN A 134 -6.20 0.61 -15.87
N ASP A 135 -6.67 -0.61 -16.10
CA ASP A 135 -8.04 -1.02 -15.78
C ASP A 135 -8.31 -1.00 -14.28
N THR A 136 -7.39 -1.54 -13.47
CA THR A 136 -7.58 -1.56 -12.01
C THR A 136 -7.48 -0.16 -11.40
N TRP A 137 -6.49 0.64 -11.82
CA TRP A 137 -6.28 1.98 -11.29
C TRP A 137 -7.32 2.97 -11.80
N ALA A 138 -7.81 2.80 -13.03
CA ALA A 138 -8.91 3.59 -13.55
C ALA A 138 -10.22 3.25 -12.86
N ARG A 139 -10.48 1.97 -12.57
CA ARG A 139 -11.63 1.58 -11.74
C ARG A 139 -11.53 2.17 -10.35
N THR A 140 -10.35 2.16 -9.74
CA THR A 140 -10.09 2.79 -8.45
C THR A 140 -10.42 4.29 -8.46
N MET A 141 -9.96 5.03 -9.46
CA MET A 141 -10.24 6.46 -9.59
C MET A 141 -11.72 6.74 -9.96
N GLY A 142 -12.29 5.95 -10.87
CA GLY A 142 -13.69 6.05 -11.26
C GLY A 142 -14.64 5.77 -10.10
N PHE A 143 -14.29 4.82 -9.23
CA PHE A 143 -15.07 4.47 -8.05
C PHE A 143 -15.30 5.66 -7.09
N ILE A 144 -14.31 6.54 -6.96
CA ILE A 144 -14.42 7.76 -6.14
C ILE A 144 -14.93 8.96 -6.92
N GLY A 145 -15.36 8.76 -8.17
CA GLY A 145 -16.00 9.77 -9.01
C GLY A 145 -15.04 10.58 -9.89
N VAL A 146 -13.78 10.18 -10.06
CA VAL A 146 -12.90 10.77 -11.09
C VAL A 146 -13.36 10.32 -12.47
N ASN A 147 -13.43 11.24 -13.42
CA ASN A 147 -13.90 10.97 -14.77
C ASN A 147 -13.18 11.85 -15.80
N SER A 148 -13.60 11.80 -17.07
CA SER A 148 -12.93 12.46 -18.18
C SER A 148 -12.94 13.99 -18.14
N THR A 149 -13.76 14.63 -17.30
CA THR A 149 -13.75 16.09 -17.12
C THR A 149 -12.74 16.55 -16.07
N ASP A 150 -12.08 15.63 -15.36
CA ASP A 150 -11.14 15.98 -14.31
C ASP A 150 -9.74 16.30 -14.83
N ILE A 151 -9.05 17.14 -14.07
CA ILE A 151 -7.64 17.45 -14.23
C ILE A 151 -6.94 16.93 -12.97
N VAL A 152 -6.15 15.87 -13.15
CA VAL A 152 -5.45 15.15 -12.08
C VAL A 152 -4.01 15.63 -12.00
N GLN A 153 -3.68 16.39 -10.95
CA GLN A 153 -2.30 16.76 -10.66
C GLN A 153 -1.62 15.66 -9.85
N ASN A 154 -0.67 14.98 -10.49
CA ASN A 154 0.11 13.90 -9.88
C ASN A 154 1.43 14.44 -9.35
N VAL A 155 1.50 14.59 -8.02
CA VAL A 155 2.64 15.16 -7.30
C VAL A 155 3.59 14.09 -6.73
N PHE A 156 3.39 12.81 -7.04
CA PHE A 156 4.42 11.80 -6.79
C PHE A 156 5.62 12.05 -7.68
N THR A 157 6.82 11.89 -7.14
CA THR A 157 8.05 11.98 -7.94
C THR A 157 8.04 10.95 -9.06
N PHE A 158 8.18 11.41 -10.31
CA PHE A 158 8.37 10.55 -11.46
C PHE A 158 9.82 10.08 -11.51
N ASN A 159 10.05 8.90 -10.96
CA ASN A 159 11.34 8.21 -10.95
C ASN A 159 11.08 6.70 -11.13
N THR A 160 12.02 5.85 -10.72
CA THR A 160 11.86 4.40 -10.79
C THR A 160 10.81 3.85 -9.80
N MET A 161 10.27 4.62 -8.88
CA MET A 161 9.16 4.17 -8.03
C MET A 161 7.86 4.07 -8.83
N GLY A 162 7.17 2.93 -8.73
CA GLY A 162 5.97 2.66 -9.54
C GLY A 162 4.73 3.52 -9.23
N GLY A 163 4.64 4.15 -8.06
CA GLY A 163 3.43 4.86 -7.62
C GLY A 163 2.98 5.99 -8.56
N SER A 164 3.91 6.78 -9.08
CA SER A 164 3.61 7.86 -10.04
C SER A 164 3.02 7.31 -11.34
N TRP A 165 3.59 6.22 -11.87
CA TRP A 165 3.12 5.53 -13.07
C TRP A 165 1.75 4.88 -12.89
N CYS A 166 1.50 4.30 -11.73
CA CYS A 166 0.20 3.73 -11.37
C CYS A 166 -0.92 4.79 -11.39
N GLY A 167 -0.72 5.92 -10.71
CA GLY A 167 -1.69 7.02 -10.75
C GLY A 167 -1.86 7.63 -12.15
N ALA A 168 -0.78 7.71 -12.92
CA ALA A 168 -0.84 8.13 -14.32
C ALA A 168 -1.72 7.18 -15.16
N GLY A 169 -1.54 5.86 -15.00
CA GLY A 169 -2.37 4.86 -15.66
C GLY A 169 -3.84 4.95 -15.26
N GLY A 170 -4.12 5.21 -13.98
CA GLY A 170 -5.48 5.44 -13.50
C GLY A 170 -6.14 6.67 -14.14
N ALA A 171 -5.45 7.82 -14.12
CA ALA A 171 -5.96 9.07 -14.68
C ALA A 171 -6.20 8.96 -16.20
N LEU A 172 -5.25 8.39 -16.94
CA LEU A 172 -5.39 8.16 -18.38
C LEU A 172 -6.49 7.16 -18.70
N GLY A 173 -6.63 6.10 -17.89
CA GLY A 173 -7.64 5.06 -18.10
C GLY A 173 -9.07 5.54 -17.88
N VAL A 174 -9.33 6.44 -16.91
CA VAL A 174 -10.64 7.12 -16.77
C VAL A 174 -10.87 8.22 -17.82
N GLY A 175 -9.84 8.56 -18.59
CA GLY A 175 -9.87 9.61 -19.60
C GLY A 175 -9.73 11.03 -19.03
N ALA A 176 -9.27 11.17 -17.79
CA ALA A 176 -8.97 12.46 -17.18
C ALA A 176 -7.70 13.07 -17.80
N THR A 177 -7.56 14.39 -17.68
CA THR A 177 -6.33 15.07 -18.05
C THR A 177 -5.30 14.88 -16.95
N LEU A 178 -4.17 14.24 -17.25
CA LEU A 178 -3.05 14.09 -16.32
C LEU A 178 -2.13 15.31 -16.39
N LEU A 179 -1.87 15.95 -15.27
CA LEU A 179 -0.81 16.93 -15.08
C LEU A 179 0.33 16.29 -14.24
N PRO A 180 1.36 15.70 -14.87
CA PRO A 180 2.41 14.94 -14.19
C PRO A 180 3.51 15.88 -13.68
N THR A 181 3.30 16.50 -12.53
CA THR A 181 4.16 17.57 -12.05
C THR A 181 5.43 17.09 -11.37
N SER A 182 5.47 15.82 -10.93
CA SER A 182 6.52 15.31 -10.03
C SER A 182 6.57 16.12 -8.73
N SER A 183 7.59 15.92 -7.88
CA SER A 183 7.82 16.77 -6.71
C SER A 183 9.32 16.83 -6.35
N GLY A 184 9.63 17.47 -5.23
CA GLY A 184 11.00 17.68 -4.76
C GLY A 184 11.78 18.65 -5.66
N LYS A 185 12.99 18.28 -6.05
CA LYS A 185 13.87 19.14 -6.87
C LYS A 185 13.32 19.41 -8.28
N THR A 186 12.45 18.53 -8.80
CA THR A 186 11.88 18.66 -10.14
C THR A 186 10.92 19.84 -10.22
N THR A 187 10.03 19.95 -9.22
CA THR A 187 9.00 21.00 -9.19
C THR A 187 8.86 21.52 -7.75
N PRO A 188 9.24 22.80 -7.51
CA PRO A 188 9.06 23.44 -6.21
C PRO A 188 7.60 23.50 -5.76
N SER A 189 7.35 23.36 -4.45
CA SER A 189 6.00 23.36 -3.86
C SER A 189 5.17 24.60 -4.23
N VAL A 190 5.78 25.80 -4.27
CA VAL A 190 5.09 27.04 -4.70
C VAL A 190 4.53 26.90 -6.12
N LYS A 191 5.28 26.27 -7.03
CA LYS A 191 4.84 26.04 -8.40
C LYS A 191 3.69 25.03 -8.48
N GLN A 192 3.68 24.03 -7.58
CA GLN A 192 2.56 23.09 -7.48
C GLN A 192 1.26 23.83 -7.16
N VAL A 193 1.29 24.74 -6.19
CA VAL A 193 0.14 25.56 -5.80
C VAL A 193 -0.31 26.48 -6.94
N GLN A 194 0.62 27.12 -7.63
CA GLN A 194 0.29 27.97 -8.79
C GLN A 194 -0.43 27.20 -9.90
N TRP A 195 -0.02 25.95 -10.16
CA TRP A 195 -0.64 25.11 -11.18
C TRP A 195 -2.07 24.70 -10.86
N ILE A 196 -2.45 24.59 -9.58
CA ILE A 196 -3.83 24.29 -9.18
C ILE A 196 -4.79 25.30 -9.83
N ASN A 197 -4.47 26.60 -9.70
CA ASN A 197 -5.31 27.67 -10.25
C ASN A 197 -5.12 27.85 -11.76
N GLN A 198 -3.88 27.75 -12.27
CA GLN A 198 -3.62 27.94 -13.70
C GLN A 198 -4.25 26.84 -14.57
N ALA A 199 -4.24 25.60 -14.10
CA ALA A 199 -4.77 24.46 -14.84
C ALA A 199 -6.21 24.12 -14.45
N GLY A 200 -6.75 24.67 -13.36
CA GLY A 200 -8.09 24.32 -12.88
C GLY A 200 -8.14 22.87 -12.36
N VAL A 201 -7.17 22.50 -11.53
CA VAL A 201 -7.00 21.12 -11.03
C VAL A 201 -8.18 20.71 -10.15
N THR A 202 -8.81 19.59 -10.49
CA THR A 202 -9.96 19.06 -9.73
C THR A 202 -9.59 17.90 -8.82
N VAL A 203 -8.46 17.23 -9.08
CA VAL A 203 -8.01 16.05 -8.32
C VAL A 203 -6.51 16.15 -8.01
N MET A 204 -6.15 15.97 -6.75
CA MET A 204 -4.74 15.85 -6.33
C MET A 204 -4.39 14.37 -6.09
N TYR A 205 -3.25 13.91 -6.59
CA TYR A 205 -2.71 12.58 -6.29
C TYR A 205 -1.30 12.66 -5.70
N GLY A 206 -1.13 12.25 -4.44
CA GLY A 206 0.12 12.41 -3.68
C GLY A 206 0.16 11.61 -2.38
N THR A 207 1.13 11.89 -1.50
CA THR A 207 1.08 11.44 -0.09
C THR A 207 0.27 12.45 0.73
N ALA A 208 -0.46 12.00 1.75
CA ALA A 208 -1.22 12.89 2.65
C ALA A 208 -0.33 13.91 3.36
N SER A 209 0.89 13.52 3.71
CA SER A 209 1.94 14.38 4.29
C SER A 209 2.35 15.50 3.34
N TYR A 210 2.54 15.20 2.05
CA TYR A 210 2.91 16.20 1.06
C TYR A 210 1.73 17.11 0.71
N LEU A 211 0.50 16.59 0.65
CA LEU A 211 -0.70 17.42 0.47
C LEU A 211 -0.92 18.39 1.64
N ASN A 212 -0.64 17.97 2.88
CA ASN A 212 -0.65 18.87 4.04
C ASN A 212 0.43 19.95 3.91
N HIS A 213 1.65 19.59 3.50
CA HIS A 213 2.71 20.55 3.23
C HIS A 213 2.33 21.57 2.15
N LEU A 214 1.72 21.12 1.04
CA LEU A 214 1.25 22.01 -0.02
C LEU A 214 0.17 22.98 0.48
N ALA A 215 -0.69 22.56 1.41
CA ALA A 215 -1.66 23.47 2.02
C ALA A 215 -0.99 24.58 2.85
N LYS A 216 0.06 24.26 3.62
CA LYS A 216 0.85 25.26 4.34
C LYS A 216 1.58 26.22 3.40
N VAL A 217 2.09 25.71 2.28
CA VAL A 217 2.71 26.55 1.25
C VAL A 217 1.66 27.44 0.59
N ALA A 218 0.47 26.93 0.31
CA ALA A 218 -0.61 27.73 -0.25
C ALA A 218 -1.04 28.87 0.68
N GLU A 219 -1.17 28.60 1.98
CA GLU A 219 -1.43 29.63 3.00
C GLU A 219 -0.34 30.72 2.99
N ALA A 220 0.94 30.34 2.95
CA ALA A 220 2.06 31.27 2.88
C ALA A 220 2.07 32.11 1.58
N GLU A 221 1.59 31.54 0.47
CA GLU A 221 1.42 32.22 -0.82
C GLU A 221 0.09 32.99 -0.93
N GLY A 222 -0.72 33.03 0.13
CA GLY A 222 -2.02 33.72 0.15
C GLY A 222 -3.10 33.04 -0.69
N VAL A 223 -2.99 31.74 -0.96
CA VAL A 223 -3.93 30.93 -1.73
C VAL A 223 -4.81 30.11 -0.78
N ASP A 224 -6.13 30.35 -0.82
CA ASP A 224 -7.11 29.53 -0.11
C ASP A 224 -7.47 28.28 -0.93
N LEU A 225 -6.92 27.13 -0.53
CA LEU A 225 -7.20 25.86 -1.20
C LEU A 225 -8.61 25.34 -0.96
N ALA A 226 -9.25 25.70 0.17
CA ALA A 226 -10.61 25.26 0.48
C ALA A 226 -11.65 25.86 -0.48
N SER A 227 -11.31 26.98 -1.11
CA SER A 227 -12.10 27.63 -2.16
C SER A 227 -11.60 27.32 -3.59
N SER A 228 -10.66 26.38 -3.74
CA SER A 228 -10.11 26.00 -5.04
C SER A 228 -11.07 25.09 -5.84
N THR A 229 -10.65 24.69 -7.05
CA THR A 229 -11.40 23.74 -7.89
C THR A 229 -11.20 22.28 -7.47
N VAL A 230 -10.30 22.01 -6.52
CA VAL A 230 -10.00 20.66 -6.05
C VAL A 230 -11.18 20.11 -5.26
N ARG A 231 -11.66 18.93 -5.66
CA ARG A 231 -12.80 18.23 -5.03
C ARG A 231 -12.45 16.87 -4.45
N ILE A 232 -11.36 16.26 -4.93
CA ILE A 232 -10.88 14.94 -4.52
C ILE A 232 -9.37 14.99 -4.24
N LEU A 233 -8.97 14.45 -3.11
CA LEU A 233 -7.59 14.10 -2.79
C LEU A 233 -7.46 12.58 -2.83
N VAL A 234 -6.52 12.07 -3.62
CA VAL A 234 -6.17 10.65 -3.65
C VAL A 234 -4.80 10.48 -3.01
N THR A 235 -4.74 9.72 -1.92
CA THR A 235 -3.50 9.46 -1.20
C THR A 235 -3.00 8.04 -1.40
N ALA A 236 -1.69 7.85 -1.42
CA ALA A 236 -1.09 6.52 -1.46
C ALA A 236 0.33 6.54 -0.84
N GLY A 237 0.89 5.35 -0.60
CA GLY A 237 2.31 5.18 -0.29
C GLY A 237 2.70 5.38 1.18
N GLU A 238 1.78 5.85 2.02
CA GLU A 238 1.92 5.98 3.47
C GLU A 238 0.61 5.62 4.18
N MET A 239 0.70 5.40 5.49
CA MET A 239 -0.47 5.06 6.31
C MET A 239 -1.17 6.34 6.76
N VAL A 240 -2.47 6.47 6.44
CA VAL A 240 -3.24 7.66 6.79
C VAL A 240 -4.06 7.43 8.08
N SER A 241 -3.89 8.33 9.05
CA SER A 241 -4.74 8.35 10.25
C SER A 241 -6.01 9.15 10.00
N GLU A 242 -7.05 8.94 10.81
CA GLU A 242 -8.29 9.70 10.70
C GLU A 242 -8.08 11.20 10.98
N GLY A 243 -7.14 11.54 11.88
CA GLY A 243 -6.73 12.93 12.12
C GLY A 243 -6.13 13.59 10.88
N ILE A 244 -5.15 12.93 10.25
CA ILE A 244 -4.50 13.44 9.02
C ILE A 244 -5.51 13.57 7.87
N ARG A 245 -6.44 12.62 7.76
CA ARG A 245 -7.55 12.67 6.80
C ARG A 245 -8.37 13.94 7.01
N LYS A 246 -8.96 14.12 8.21
CA LYS A 246 -9.82 15.28 8.53
C LYS A 246 -9.09 16.61 8.37
N GLU A 247 -7.82 16.65 8.74
CA GLU A 247 -6.98 17.84 8.57
C GLU A 247 -6.82 18.20 7.09
N ASN A 248 -6.45 17.23 6.24
CA ASN A 248 -6.36 17.46 4.80
C ASN A 248 -7.72 17.84 4.20
N GLU A 249 -8.82 17.16 4.57
CA GLU A 249 -10.15 17.48 4.05
C GLU A 249 -10.57 18.91 4.39
N LYS A 250 -10.24 19.38 5.60
CA LYS A 250 -10.47 20.77 6.03
C LYS A 250 -9.62 21.75 5.24
N LEU A 251 -8.31 21.51 5.13
CA LEU A 251 -7.38 22.43 4.47
C LEU A 251 -7.66 22.60 2.98
N TRP A 252 -8.13 21.54 2.32
CA TRP A 252 -8.37 21.53 0.89
C TRP A 252 -9.84 21.74 0.50
N GLY A 253 -10.78 21.69 1.45
CA GLY A 253 -12.22 21.70 1.13
C GLY A 253 -12.66 20.52 0.26
N ALA A 254 -11.89 19.42 0.25
CA ALA A 254 -12.01 18.29 -0.66
C ALA A 254 -12.08 16.97 0.11
N LYS A 255 -12.72 15.95 -0.46
CA LYS A 255 -12.76 14.61 0.16
C LYS A 255 -11.45 13.86 -0.05
N LEU A 256 -10.97 13.17 0.99
CA LEU A 256 -9.75 12.37 0.90
C LEU A 256 -10.06 10.89 0.76
N PHE A 257 -9.52 10.28 -0.29
CA PHE A 257 -9.57 8.85 -0.52
C PHE A 257 -8.18 8.26 -0.45
N ASP A 258 -8.02 7.28 0.43
CA ASP A 258 -6.76 6.58 0.65
C ASP A 258 -6.74 5.27 -0.13
N LEU A 259 -5.72 5.14 -0.96
CA LEU A 259 -5.51 4.08 -1.93
C LEU A 259 -4.38 3.18 -1.44
N TYR A 260 -4.65 1.88 -1.40
CA TYR A 260 -3.64 0.86 -1.23
C TYR A 260 -3.13 0.33 -2.57
N GLY A 261 -1.81 0.24 -2.67
CA GLY A 261 -1.11 -0.43 -3.76
C GLY A 261 0.33 -0.67 -3.36
N THR A 262 0.92 -1.75 -3.89
CA THR A 262 2.34 -2.05 -3.72
C THR A 262 2.99 -2.22 -5.09
N VAL A 263 4.25 -1.79 -5.21
CA VAL A 263 5.04 -2.02 -6.42
C VAL A 263 5.20 -3.53 -6.68
N ASP A 264 5.13 -4.36 -5.62
CA ASP A 264 5.24 -5.81 -5.75
C ASP A 264 4.06 -6.41 -6.55
N THR A 265 2.86 -5.82 -6.49
CA THR A 265 1.68 -6.26 -7.27
C THR A 265 1.38 -5.34 -8.45
N MET A 266 1.93 -4.12 -8.44
CA MET A 266 1.91 -3.03 -9.44
C MET A 266 0.52 -2.68 -9.99
N THR A 267 -0.02 -3.63 -10.73
CA THR A 267 -1.29 -3.62 -11.46
C THR A 267 -2.51 -3.83 -10.57
N TRP A 268 -2.36 -4.02 -9.26
CA TRP A 268 -3.50 -4.23 -8.35
C TRP A 268 -3.56 -3.14 -7.29
N SER A 269 -4.74 -2.56 -7.12
CA SER A 269 -5.01 -1.50 -6.16
C SER A 269 -6.32 -1.74 -5.41
N SER A 270 -6.51 -1.00 -4.33
CA SER A 270 -7.74 -0.94 -3.55
C SER A 270 -7.90 0.47 -3.02
N ILE A 271 -9.13 0.92 -2.79
CA ILE A 271 -9.39 2.27 -2.28
C ILE A 271 -10.52 2.28 -1.26
N ASN A 272 -10.38 3.16 -0.29
CA ASN A 272 -11.35 3.35 0.77
C ASN A 272 -12.73 3.79 0.25
N CYS A 273 -13.78 3.37 0.95
CA CYS A 273 -15.17 3.72 0.61
C CYS A 273 -15.80 4.58 1.71
N ASP A 274 -16.39 5.73 1.36
CA ASP A 274 -17.09 6.62 2.30
C ASP A 274 -18.25 5.95 3.06
N HIS A 275 -18.87 4.95 2.44
CA HIS A 275 -19.96 4.17 3.04
C HIS A 275 -19.46 3.05 3.96
N SER A 276 -18.17 2.71 3.87
CA SER A 276 -17.56 1.75 4.76
C SER A 276 -17.18 2.44 6.07
N ARG A 277 -17.76 1.98 7.17
CA ARG A 277 -17.21 2.20 8.51
C ARG A 277 -16.71 0.86 9.03
N SER A 278 -15.42 0.77 9.36
CA SER A 278 -14.93 -0.38 10.11
C SER A 278 -15.13 -0.13 11.61
N GLU A 279 -15.22 -1.20 12.39
CA GLU A 279 -15.18 -1.13 13.86
C GLU A 279 -13.89 -0.50 14.39
N TYR A 280 -12.85 -0.44 13.56
CA TYR A 280 -11.56 0.19 13.83
C TYR A 280 -11.53 1.70 13.52
N GLY A 281 -12.70 2.33 13.31
CA GLY A 281 -12.84 3.78 13.19
C GLY A 281 -12.31 4.40 11.89
N LYS A 282 -11.92 3.59 10.91
CA LYS A 282 -11.46 4.03 9.58
C LYS A 282 -12.30 3.40 8.46
N PRO A 283 -12.41 4.04 7.29
CA PRO A 283 -13.09 3.41 6.16
C PRO A 283 -12.29 2.22 5.60
N GLY A 284 -12.98 1.12 5.32
CA GLY A 284 -12.41 -0.06 4.67
C GLY A 284 -12.24 0.19 3.17
N MET A 285 -11.34 -0.56 2.55
CA MET A 285 -10.96 -0.42 1.13
C MET A 285 -11.50 -1.58 0.30
N HIS A 286 -12.26 -1.30 -0.76
CA HIS A 286 -12.81 -2.38 -1.59
C HIS A 286 -11.71 -3.07 -2.40
N VAL A 287 -11.66 -4.40 -2.29
CA VAL A 287 -10.76 -5.27 -3.04
C VAL A 287 -11.38 -5.53 -4.41
N TRP A 288 -10.66 -5.25 -5.49
CA TRP A 288 -11.12 -5.60 -6.85
C TRP A 288 -10.93 -7.09 -7.10
N GLU A 289 -11.89 -7.85 -6.60
CA GLU A 289 -11.84 -9.31 -6.49
C GLU A 289 -11.86 -10.05 -7.83
N ASP A 290 -12.28 -9.37 -8.89
CA ASP A 290 -12.19 -9.89 -10.23
C ASP A 290 -10.77 -9.77 -10.80
N PHE A 291 -9.89 -8.92 -10.25
CA PHE A 291 -8.48 -8.78 -10.65
C PHE A 291 -7.49 -9.51 -9.73
N GLY A 292 -7.96 -9.97 -8.58
CA GLY A 292 -7.14 -10.68 -7.62
C GLY A 292 -7.91 -11.05 -6.36
N LEU A 293 -7.17 -11.56 -5.38
CA LEU A 293 -7.66 -12.03 -4.10
C LEU A 293 -6.67 -11.58 -3.02
N ILE A 294 -7.21 -11.19 -1.86
CA ILE A 294 -6.46 -11.09 -0.62
C ILE A 294 -6.84 -12.26 0.28
N GLU A 295 -5.84 -13.00 0.75
CA GLU A 295 -5.93 -13.88 1.89
C GLU A 295 -5.28 -13.20 3.10
N VAL A 296 -5.86 -13.36 4.29
CA VAL A 296 -5.23 -12.95 5.54
C VAL A 296 -4.81 -14.23 6.26
N LEU A 297 -3.50 -14.45 6.38
CA LEU A 297 -2.94 -15.69 6.90
C LEU A 297 -2.39 -15.52 8.33
N GLY A 298 -2.64 -16.50 9.19
CA GLY A 298 -2.02 -16.60 10.51
C GLY A 298 -0.57 -17.07 10.45
N GLU A 299 0.07 -17.20 11.61
CA GLU A 299 1.44 -17.75 11.71
C GLU A 299 1.51 -19.22 11.25
N ASP A 300 0.39 -19.95 11.29
CA ASP A 300 0.27 -21.33 10.81
C ASP A 300 0.10 -21.45 9.28
N GLY A 301 0.07 -20.32 8.57
CA GLY A 301 -0.10 -20.27 7.12
C GLY A 301 -1.55 -20.50 6.64
N LYS A 302 -2.52 -20.60 7.56
CA LYS A 302 -3.95 -20.76 7.23
C LYS A 302 -4.68 -19.43 7.28
N ARG A 303 -5.82 -19.37 6.59
CA ARG A 303 -6.68 -18.18 6.65
C ARG A 303 -7.19 -17.97 8.07
N VAL A 304 -7.06 -16.75 8.56
CA VAL A 304 -7.72 -16.34 9.80
C VAL A 304 -9.22 -16.09 9.55
N PRO A 305 -10.07 -16.15 10.59
CA PRO A 305 -11.47 -15.75 10.50
C PRO A 305 -11.67 -14.33 9.96
N ASN A 306 -12.84 -14.07 9.38
CA ASN A 306 -13.23 -12.73 8.93
C ASN A 306 -13.07 -11.71 10.07
N LYS A 307 -12.51 -10.54 9.75
CA LYS A 307 -12.16 -9.45 10.69
C LYS A 307 -11.04 -9.76 11.69
N GLU A 308 -10.44 -10.94 11.66
CA GLU A 308 -9.20 -11.18 12.38
C GLU A 308 -8.00 -10.70 11.58
N TYR A 309 -7.00 -10.20 12.29
CA TYR A 309 -5.79 -9.72 11.67
C TYR A 309 -4.77 -10.83 11.47
N GLY A 310 -4.08 -10.76 10.35
CA GLY A 310 -2.95 -11.62 10.01
C GLY A 310 -2.13 -10.99 8.90
N ASN A 311 -1.27 -11.80 8.30
CA ASN A 311 -0.40 -11.38 7.21
C ASN A 311 -1.15 -11.38 5.88
N MET A 312 -1.14 -10.26 5.18
CA MET A 312 -1.76 -10.13 3.87
C MET A 312 -0.96 -10.91 2.82
N THR A 313 -1.66 -11.80 2.14
CA THR A 313 -1.14 -12.61 1.04
C THR A 313 -1.99 -12.36 -0.20
N VAL A 314 -1.35 -11.89 -1.27
CA VAL A 314 -2.05 -11.46 -2.48
C VAL A 314 -1.87 -12.49 -3.58
N THR A 315 -2.98 -12.78 -4.26
CA THR A 315 -2.96 -13.37 -5.59
C THR A 315 -3.54 -12.37 -6.58
N SER A 316 -2.73 -11.86 -7.50
CA SER A 316 -3.14 -10.92 -8.55
C SER A 316 -2.82 -11.50 -9.92
N TRP A 317 -3.82 -11.46 -10.79
CA TRP A 317 -3.70 -11.81 -12.21
C TRP A 317 -3.88 -10.59 -13.13
N ALA A 318 -3.88 -9.38 -12.57
CA ALA A 318 -3.83 -8.14 -13.33
C ALA A 318 -2.45 -7.90 -13.98
N TRP A 319 -1.37 -8.50 -13.42
CA TRP A 319 -0.02 -8.43 -13.97
C TRP A 319 0.25 -9.65 -14.84
N LYS A 320 0.11 -9.50 -16.16
CA LYS A 320 0.23 -10.61 -17.12
C LYS A 320 1.61 -11.27 -17.10
N ASN A 321 2.68 -10.48 -17.15
CA ASN A 321 4.02 -11.03 -17.32
C ASN A 321 4.70 -11.39 -16.00
N SER A 322 4.14 -11.02 -14.85
CA SER A 322 4.63 -11.41 -13.52
C SER A 322 3.47 -11.43 -12.51
N PRO A 323 2.47 -12.31 -12.70
CA PRO A 323 1.40 -12.47 -11.73
C PRO A 323 2.00 -12.81 -10.38
N ARG A 324 1.46 -12.22 -9.32
CA ARG A 324 1.85 -12.56 -7.95
C ARG A 324 0.84 -13.56 -7.44
N ILE A 325 1.25 -14.80 -7.21
CA ILE A 325 0.37 -15.89 -6.76
C ILE A 325 0.81 -16.27 -5.35
N ARG A 326 -0.10 -16.15 -4.38
CA ARG A 326 0.15 -16.29 -2.94
C ARG A 326 1.41 -15.57 -2.46
N PHE A 327 1.60 -14.34 -2.93
CA PHE A 327 2.70 -13.49 -2.50
C PHE A 327 2.36 -12.83 -1.17
N SER A 328 3.10 -13.19 -0.13
CA SER A 328 3.06 -12.52 1.18
C SER A 328 3.59 -11.10 1.02
N THR A 329 2.73 -10.10 1.22
CA THR A 329 3.19 -8.71 1.18
C THR A 329 4.02 -8.42 2.42
N GLY A 330 3.64 -8.98 3.56
CA GLY A 330 4.18 -8.66 4.88
C GLY A 330 3.41 -7.54 5.59
N ASP A 331 2.30 -7.06 5.02
CA ASP A 331 1.43 -6.09 5.68
C ASP A 331 0.44 -6.83 6.60
N ARG A 332 0.27 -6.36 7.83
CA ARG A 332 -0.70 -6.91 8.77
C ARG A 332 -2.04 -6.21 8.60
N VAL A 333 -3.04 -6.95 8.14
CA VAL A 333 -4.37 -6.44 7.84
C VAL A 333 -5.43 -7.40 8.34
N ALA A 334 -6.67 -6.93 8.41
CA ALA A 334 -7.87 -7.76 8.48
C ALA A 334 -8.73 -7.51 7.23
N VAL A 335 -9.68 -8.39 6.97
CA VAL A 335 -10.67 -8.22 5.90
C VAL A 335 -12.09 -8.28 6.46
N ASP A 336 -13.03 -7.66 5.76
CA ASP A 336 -14.46 -7.72 6.06
C ASP A 336 -15.26 -8.08 4.80
N ASP A 337 -15.77 -9.31 4.78
CA ASP A 337 -16.60 -9.86 3.71
C ASP A 337 -18.09 -9.47 3.81
N THR A 338 -18.49 -8.70 4.83
CA THR A 338 -19.88 -8.26 4.95
C THR A 338 -20.22 -7.26 3.83
N PRO A 339 -21.40 -7.37 3.19
CA PRO A 339 -21.83 -6.42 2.16
C PRO A 339 -21.78 -4.97 2.64
N CYS A 340 -21.18 -4.11 1.83
CA CYS A 340 -21.07 -2.70 2.16
C CYS A 340 -22.41 -1.98 1.90
N SER A 341 -22.70 -0.97 2.72
CA SER A 341 -23.88 -0.11 2.54
C SER A 341 -23.85 0.73 1.25
N CYS A 342 -22.72 0.76 0.51
CA CYS A 342 -22.68 1.29 -0.86
C CYS A 342 -23.34 0.36 -1.91
N GLY A 343 -23.82 -0.82 -1.48
CA GLY A 343 -24.44 -1.85 -2.32
C GLY A 343 -23.47 -2.86 -2.93
N ARG A 344 -22.16 -2.72 -2.69
CA ARG A 344 -21.15 -3.69 -3.16
C ARG A 344 -20.99 -4.84 -2.19
N THR A 345 -20.76 -6.02 -2.74
CA THR A 345 -20.55 -7.28 -2.01
C THR A 345 -19.09 -7.70 -2.00
N LEU A 346 -18.19 -6.83 -2.49
CA LEU A 346 -16.76 -7.06 -2.49
C LEU A 346 -16.18 -7.04 -1.08
N THR A 347 -15.21 -7.91 -0.82
CA THR A 347 -14.38 -7.90 0.38
C THR A 347 -13.79 -6.51 0.58
N ARG A 348 -13.74 -6.08 1.83
CA ARG A 348 -13.08 -4.83 2.23
C ARG A 348 -11.82 -5.13 3.01
N MET A 349 -10.68 -4.62 2.56
CA MET A 349 -9.47 -4.57 3.37
C MET A 349 -9.67 -3.54 4.48
N LEU A 350 -9.47 -3.97 5.73
CA LEU A 350 -9.51 -3.11 6.90
C LEU A 350 -8.16 -2.41 7.09
N PRO A 351 -8.05 -1.45 8.02
CA PRO A 351 -6.82 -0.68 8.20
C PRO A 351 -5.59 -1.57 8.37
N ILE A 352 -4.52 -1.19 7.68
CA ILE A 352 -3.21 -1.82 7.87
C ILE A 352 -2.69 -1.42 9.24
N GLU A 353 -2.26 -2.38 10.06
CA GLU A 353 -1.66 -2.13 11.38
C GLU A 353 -0.14 -1.93 11.32
N GLY A 354 0.47 -2.29 10.20
CA GLY A 354 1.90 -2.19 10.00
C GLY A 354 2.42 -3.39 9.23
N ARG A 355 3.70 -3.68 9.41
CA ARG A 355 4.39 -4.79 8.76
C ARG A 355 4.62 -5.91 9.77
N VAL A 356 4.41 -7.16 9.38
CA VAL A 356 4.79 -8.32 10.19
C VAL A 356 6.31 -8.41 10.38
N ASP A 357 7.08 -7.95 9.38
CA ASP A 357 8.55 -7.90 9.44
C ASP A 357 9.07 -6.81 10.38
N ASP A 358 8.29 -5.74 10.60
CA ASP A 358 8.64 -4.64 11.51
C ASP A 358 8.05 -4.84 12.91
N MET A 359 7.41 -5.99 13.17
CA MET A 359 6.82 -6.31 14.46
C MET A 359 7.91 -6.44 15.52
N ILE A 360 7.82 -5.63 16.56
CA ILE A 360 8.74 -5.67 17.69
C ILE A 360 8.27 -6.76 18.63
N ARG A 361 9.11 -7.78 18.84
CA ARG A 361 8.94 -8.77 19.91
C ARG A 361 9.76 -8.34 21.12
N ILE A 362 9.10 -8.02 22.24
CA ILE A 362 9.77 -7.63 23.48
C ILE A 362 9.00 -8.16 24.69
N LYS A 363 9.72 -8.78 25.64
CA LYS A 363 9.13 -9.34 26.88
C LYS A 363 7.88 -10.22 26.62
N GLY A 364 7.89 -10.98 25.52
CA GLY A 364 6.78 -11.86 25.11
C GLY A 364 5.58 -11.16 24.47
N GLN A 365 5.64 -9.84 24.27
CA GLN A 365 4.59 -9.04 23.63
C GLN A 365 4.97 -8.73 22.18
N ASN A 366 3.97 -8.73 21.31
CA ASN A 366 4.07 -8.30 19.91
C ASN A 366 3.59 -6.86 19.81
N ILE A 367 4.50 -5.94 19.49
CA ILE A 367 4.22 -4.51 19.41
C ILE A 367 4.43 -4.03 17.97
N PHE A 368 3.37 -3.50 17.37
CA PHE A 368 3.45 -2.92 16.03
C PHE A 368 3.84 -1.45 16.09
N PRO A 369 4.69 -0.98 15.15
CA PRO A 369 5.07 0.42 15.01
C PRO A 369 3.89 1.40 15.06
N MET A 370 2.79 1.06 14.38
CA MET A 370 1.59 1.89 14.33
C MET A 370 0.87 1.94 15.68
N GLY A 371 0.90 0.86 16.46
CA GLY A 371 0.32 0.88 17.81
C GLY A 371 0.94 2.02 18.63
N ILE A 372 2.28 2.12 18.59
CA ILE A 372 3.02 3.19 19.27
C ILE A 372 2.60 4.56 18.72
N GLU A 373 2.49 4.71 17.40
CA GLU A 373 2.08 5.97 16.77
C GLU A 373 0.66 6.41 17.19
N ASN A 374 -0.30 5.48 17.16
CA ASN A 374 -1.69 5.75 17.54
C ASN A 374 -1.80 6.14 19.01
N LEU A 375 -1.04 5.45 19.88
CA LEU A 375 -0.98 5.79 21.30
C LEU A 375 -0.47 7.20 21.50
N LEU A 376 0.68 7.55 20.89
CA LEU A 376 1.28 8.88 21.05
C LEU A 376 0.37 9.99 20.52
N LYS A 377 -0.27 9.77 19.38
CA LYS A 377 -1.23 10.73 18.81
C LYS A 377 -2.48 10.94 19.67
N SER A 378 -2.86 9.95 20.49
CA SER A 378 -4.05 10.04 21.36
C SER A 378 -3.87 10.93 22.59
N LEU A 379 -2.64 11.37 22.88
CA LEU A 379 -2.32 12.07 24.14
C LEU A 379 -2.61 13.58 24.12
N GLU A 380 -3.07 14.15 22.99
CA GLU A 380 -3.31 15.60 22.81
C GLU A 380 -2.17 16.51 23.32
N SER A 381 -0.96 15.96 23.43
CA SER A 381 0.15 16.54 24.21
C SER A 381 1.12 17.34 23.36
N GLY A 382 0.80 17.67 22.10
CA GLY A 382 1.67 18.48 21.25
C GLY A 382 3.02 17.82 20.88
N ILE A 383 3.08 16.48 20.89
CA ILE A 383 4.25 15.72 20.43
C ILE A 383 4.52 16.02 18.95
N SER A 384 5.73 16.50 18.64
CA SER A 384 6.12 16.88 17.28
C SER A 384 6.62 15.67 16.48
N GLU A 385 7.58 14.93 17.03
CA GLU A 385 8.20 13.75 16.42
C GLU A 385 8.58 12.72 17.47
N TYR A 386 8.82 11.47 17.05
CA TYR A 386 9.30 10.42 17.95
C TYR A 386 10.20 9.40 17.24
N VAL A 387 11.06 8.76 18.03
CA VAL A 387 11.90 7.63 17.64
C VAL A 387 11.76 6.52 18.66
N VAL A 388 11.68 5.28 18.17
CA VAL A 388 11.74 4.07 18.97
C VAL A 388 13.09 3.40 18.73
N GLU A 389 13.80 3.10 19.80
CA GLU A 389 14.98 2.26 19.78
C GLU A 389 14.72 1.02 20.63
N ILE A 390 15.17 -0.13 20.16
CA ILE A 390 15.08 -1.39 20.91
C ILE A 390 16.51 -1.79 21.23
N ASP A 391 16.81 -1.98 22.49
CA ASP A 391 18.17 -2.29 22.94
C ASP A 391 18.14 -3.31 24.08
N THR A 392 19.24 -4.03 24.29
CA THR A 392 19.38 -4.97 25.40
C THR A 392 20.17 -4.31 26.52
N GLN A 393 19.48 -3.81 27.55
CA GLN A 393 20.10 -3.19 28.73
C GLN A 393 20.05 -4.14 29.92
N GLY A 394 21.21 -4.43 30.52
CA GLY A 394 21.29 -5.31 31.69
C GLY A 394 20.78 -6.74 31.45
N GLY A 395 20.79 -7.21 30.20
CA GLY A 395 20.28 -8.53 29.81
C GLY A 395 18.78 -8.60 29.53
N MET A 396 18.07 -7.47 29.55
CA MET A 396 16.66 -7.39 29.17
C MET A 396 16.48 -6.49 27.95
N ASP A 397 15.61 -6.90 27.04
CA ASP A 397 15.20 -6.07 25.92
C ASP A 397 14.31 -4.92 26.43
N GLU A 398 14.70 -3.69 26.11
CA GLU A 398 14.00 -2.46 26.48
C GLU A 398 13.53 -1.68 25.25
N ILE A 399 12.35 -1.06 25.35
CA ILE A 399 11.88 -0.05 24.40
C ILE A 399 12.31 1.31 24.92
N ILE A 400 13.10 2.04 24.14
CA ILE A 400 13.51 3.41 24.40
C ILE A 400 12.76 4.30 23.43
N LEU A 401 11.91 5.18 23.98
CA LEU A 401 11.06 6.08 23.23
C LEU A 401 11.55 7.52 23.42
N SER A 402 12.15 8.09 22.38
CA SER A 402 12.63 9.47 22.36
C SER A 402 11.60 10.36 21.68
N ILE A 403 11.13 11.42 22.35
CA ILE A 403 9.96 12.19 21.95
C ILE A 403 10.29 13.68 21.92
N GLU A 404 10.02 14.33 20.81
CA GLU A 404 10.19 15.77 20.65
C GLU A 404 8.99 16.54 21.18
N HIS A 405 9.21 17.35 22.23
CA HIS A 405 8.16 18.14 22.87
C HIS A 405 8.71 19.41 23.55
N HIS A 406 7.90 20.48 23.63
CA HIS A 406 8.29 21.78 24.19
C HIS A 406 7.97 21.98 25.69
N GLY A 407 7.07 21.18 26.26
CA GLY A 407 6.56 21.34 27.64
C GLY A 407 7.21 20.43 28.69
N ASP A 408 6.54 20.30 29.86
CA ASP A 408 7.05 19.58 31.03
C ASP A 408 7.38 18.11 30.74
N GLN A 409 8.62 17.73 31.01
CA GLN A 409 9.17 16.42 30.68
C GLN A 409 8.66 15.31 31.62
N ALA A 410 8.35 15.62 32.89
CA ALA A 410 8.07 14.60 33.90
C ALA A 410 6.64 14.07 33.81
N GLU A 411 5.67 14.97 33.63
CA GLU A 411 4.25 14.63 33.53
C GLU A 411 3.97 13.83 32.24
N LEU A 412 4.45 14.32 31.09
CA LEU A 412 4.29 13.64 29.80
C LEU A 412 4.98 12.26 29.79
N SER A 413 6.18 12.17 30.33
CA SER A 413 6.91 10.90 30.43
C SER A 413 6.15 9.88 31.28
N THR A 414 5.51 10.32 32.36
CA THR A 414 4.69 9.47 33.24
C THR A 414 3.41 9.02 32.55
N GLU A 415 2.69 9.93 31.89
CA GLU A 415 1.48 9.59 31.14
C GLU A 415 1.76 8.57 30.04
N ILE A 416 2.83 8.78 29.27
CA ILE A 416 3.24 7.88 28.19
C ILE A 416 3.58 6.50 28.73
N ARG A 417 4.36 6.41 29.81
CA ARG A 417 4.68 5.11 30.44
C ARG A 417 3.40 4.37 30.87
N ASN A 418 2.46 5.07 31.50
CA ASN A 418 1.21 4.48 31.97
C ASN A 418 0.34 3.97 30.81
N ARG A 419 0.14 4.80 29.77
CA ARG A 419 -0.65 4.42 28.60
C ARG A 419 0.01 3.28 27.82
N PHE A 420 1.32 3.34 27.65
CA PHE A 420 2.08 2.33 26.91
C PHE A 420 2.04 0.99 27.65
N SER A 421 2.22 1.01 28.97
CA SER A 421 2.09 -0.18 29.82
C SER A 421 0.69 -0.78 29.74
N TYR A 422 -0.36 0.05 29.81
CA TYR A 422 -1.75 -0.39 29.68
C TYR A 422 -2.06 -1.00 28.29
N THR A 423 -1.52 -0.40 27.22
CA THR A 423 -1.85 -0.79 25.83
C THR A 423 -1.04 -2.00 25.36
N PHE A 424 0.24 -2.06 25.73
CA PHE A 424 1.19 -3.04 25.19
C PHE A 424 1.71 -4.04 26.23
N ASN A 425 1.30 -3.92 27.50
CA ASN A 425 1.82 -4.73 28.62
C ASN A 425 3.35 -4.68 28.75
N VAL A 426 3.96 -3.57 28.33
CA VAL A 426 5.41 -3.31 28.44
C VAL A 426 5.60 -1.86 28.87
N THR A 427 6.55 -1.59 29.75
CA THR A 427 6.86 -0.21 30.17
C THR A 427 8.08 0.29 29.41
N PRO A 428 7.97 1.37 28.61
CA PRO A 428 9.11 1.92 27.88
C PRO A 428 9.97 2.85 28.76
N ILE A 429 11.23 3.00 28.39
CA ILE A 429 12.08 4.11 28.81
C ILE A 429 11.69 5.31 27.94
N VAL A 430 11.22 6.40 28.54
CA VAL A 430 10.76 7.60 27.81
C VAL A 430 11.73 8.75 28.01
N ASN A 431 12.32 9.21 26.92
CA ASN A 431 13.20 10.38 26.85
C ASN A 431 12.45 11.52 26.16
N VAL A 432 12.23 12.63 26.86
CA VAL A 432 11.68 13.84 26.24
C VAL A 432 12.85 14.71 25.78
N VAL A 433 12.94 14.97 24.49
CA VAL A 433 14.07 15.66 23.84
C VAL A 433 13.62 16.97 23.16
N PRO A 434 14.52 17.93 22.94
CA PRO A 434 14.20 19.16 22.22
C PRO A 434 13.77 18.89 20.77
N ILE A 435 12.88 19.73 20.22
CA ILE A 435 12.46 19.64 18.81
C ILE A 435 13.66 19.71 17.86
N GLY A 436 13.63 18.85 16.84
CA GLY A 436 14.69 18.67 15.84
C GLY A 436 15.80 17.71 16.25
N SER A 437 15.83 17.23 17.50
CA SER A 437 16.92 16.37 18.01
C SER A 437 16.89 14.94 17.44
N THR A 438 15.76 14.50 16.88
CA THR A 438 15.60 13.17 16.26
C THR A 438 15.79 13.19 14.74
N ALA A 439 15.95 14.37 14.12
CA ALA A 439 15.95 14.54 12.67
C ALA A 439 17.10 13.78 11.97
N ASP A 440 18.30 13.77 12.56
CA ASP A 440 19.46 13.06 12.00
C ASP A 440 19.36 11.53 12.10
N LEU A 441 18.65 11.03 13.11
CA LEU A 441 18.36 9.60 13.26
C LEU A 441 17.27 9.16 12.27
N THR A 442 16.20 9.93 12.16
CA THR A 442 14.98 9.56 11.41
C THR A 442 15.04 9.83 9.91
N GLY A 443 15.96 10.71 9.47
CA GLY A 443 15.98 11.25 8.12
C GLY A 443 14.84 12.23 7.83
N ALA A 444 14.11 12.69 8.86
CA ALA A 444 13.00 13.63 8.71
C ALA A 444 13.45 14.91 7.99
N GLY A 445 12.75 15.26 6.90
CA GLY A 445 13.10 16.40 6.03
C GLY A 445 14.14 16.12 4.93
N LYS A 446 14.80 14.96 4.95
CA LYS A 446 15.78 14.53 3.92
C LYS A 446 15.29 13.34 3.08
N GLU A 447 14.53 12.42 3.68
CA GLU A 447 14.04 11.18 3.04
C GLU A 447 12.53 11.19 2.78
N THR A 448 12.08 10.49 1.73
CA THR A 448 10.64 10.38 1.37
C THR A 448 9.85 9.49 2.35
N LYS A 449 10.53 8.61 3.11
CA LYS A 449 9.92 7.77 4.14
C LYS A 449 10.74 7.85 5.42
N VAL A 450 10.15 8.43 6.47
CA VAL A 450 10.80 8.60 7.78
C VAL A 450 10.94 7.25 8.47
N LYS A 451 12.16 6.87 8.87
CA LYS A 451 12.41 5.65 9.64
C LYS A 451 12.27 5.95 11.13
N ARG A 452 11.29 5.34 11.79
CA ARG A 452 10.98 5.63 13.21
C ARG A 452 11.49 4.59 14.20
N ILE A 453 11.99 3.44 13.74
CA ILE A 453 12.34 2.30 14.59
C ILE A 453 13.76 1.81 14.28
N PHE A 454 14.55 1.68 15.34
CA PHE A 454 15.92 1.19 15.30
C PHE A 454 16.08 0.02 16.26
N ASP A 455 16.17 -1.19 15.72
CA ASP A 455 16.51 -2.37 16.51
C ASP A 455 18.04 -2.47 16.64
N ARG A 456 18.54 -2.18 17.85
CA ARG A 456 19.96 -2.21 18.23
C ARG A 456 20.34 -3.48 18.97
N ARG A 457 19.39 -4.37 19.25
CA ARG A 457 19.70 -5.69 19.84
C ARG A 457 20.73 -6.36 18.94
N GLY A 458 21.84 -6.79 19.52
CA GLY A 458 22.94 -7.36 18.77
C GLY A 458 22.40 -8.45 17.84
N LYS A 459 22.63 -8.32 16.53
CA LYS A 459 22.34 -9.40 15.58
C LYS A 459 23.23 -10.58 15.96
N SER A 460 22.73 -11.47 16.80
CA SER A 460 23.25 -12.83 16.88
C SER A 460 23.13 -13.39 15.48
N LYS A 461 24.28 -13.55 14.82
CA LYS A 461 24.42 -14.44 13.67
C LYS A 461 23.91 -15.81 14.13
N VAL A 462 22.65 -16.12 13.84
CA VAL A 462 22.21 -17.51 13.80
C VAL A 462 22.39 -17.94 12.37
N VAL A 463 23.55 -18.57 12.14
CA VAL A 463 23.75 -19.53 11.08
C VAL A 463 22.85 -20.73 11.42
N GLN A 464 21.79 -20.93 10.64
CA GLN A 464 21.42 -22.21 9.99
C GLN A 464 20.22 -22.01 9.08
#